data_AF-B9TGC9-F1
#
_entry.id   AF-B9TGC9-F1
#
_cell.length_a   1.000
_cell.length_b   1.000
_cell.length_c   1.000
_cell.angle_alpha   90.00
_cell.angle_beta   90.00
_cell.angle_gamma   90.00
#
_symmetry.space_group_name_H-M   'P 1'
#
loop_
_entity.id
_entity.type
_entity.pdbx_description
1 polymer ?
#
loop_
_entity_poly.entity_id
_entity_poly.type
_entity_poly.pdbx_seq_one_letter_code
_entity_poly.pdbx_strand_id
1 'polypeptide(L)' 'MNMNFEGKVAIVTGAGRGLGREQALLLGRRGARVMVNDLGVEINGSRSSEQPAAE' A
#
# COMPACT_ATOMS: atom_id res chain seq x y z
N MET A 1 -18.65 -12.24 6.93
CA MET A 1 -18.84 -10.77 6.77
C MET A 1 -18.27 -10.34 5.43
N ASN A 2 -19.09 -9.77 4.55
CA ASN A 2 -18.61 -9.16 3.31
C ASN A 2 -18.16 -7.72 3.60
N MET A 3 -16.84 -7.48 3.57
CA MET A 3 -16.29 -6.11 3.58
C MET A 3 -16.11 -5.64 2.13
N ASN A 4 -17.01 -4.78 1.67
CA ASN A 4 -16.89 -4.03 0.42
C ASN A 4 -16.42 -2.60 0.73
N PHE A 5 -15.46 -2.07 -0.03
CA PHE A 5 -14.89 -0.74 0.12
C PHE A 5 -15.11 0.16 -1.11
N GLU A 6 -16.02 -0.20 -1.99
CA GLU A 6 -16.38 0.62 -3.13
C GLU A 6 -16.72 2.07 -2.74
N GLY A 7 -16.19 3.02 -3.50
CA GLY A 7 -16.34 4.46 -3.21
C GLY A 7 -15.53 4.97 -2.02
N LYS A 8 -14.77 4.13 -1.31
CA LYS A 8 -13.89 4.55 -0.22
C LYS A 8 -12.48 4.83 -0.74
N VAL A 9 -11.78 5.71 -0.02
CA VAL A 9 -10.36 6.00 -0.21
C VAL A 9 -9.61 5.45 1.01
N ALA A 10 -8.56 4.68 0.77
CA ALA A 10 -7.68 4.17 1.82
C ALA A 10 -6.25 4.69 1.59
N ILE A 11 -5.67 5.27 2.63
CA ILE A 11 -4.26 5.67 2.66
C ILE A 11 -3.49 4.58 3.41
N VAL A 12 -2.47 4.01 2.77
CA VAL A 12 -1.63 2.98 3.36
C VAL A 12 -0.18 3.45 3.37
N THR A 13 0.39 3.58 4.57
CA THR A 13 1.81 3.85 4.76
C THR A 13 2.60 2.53 4.81
N GLY A 14 3.87 2.54 4.40
CA GLY A 14 4.70 1.33 4.47
C GLY A 14 4.26 0.19 3.53
N ALA A 15 3.58 0.52 2.41
CA ALA A 15 3.00 -0.46 1.49
C ALA A 15 3.91 -0.91 0.33
N GLY A 16 5.19 -0.54 0.34
CA GLY A 16 6.21 -1.01 -0.59
C GLY A 16 6.57 -2.48 -0.40
N ARG A 17 6.34 -3.05 0.80
CA ARG A 17 6.59 -4.48 1.08
C ARG A 17 5.74 -5.04 2.22
N GLY A 18 5.88 -6.35 2.44
CA GLY A 18 5.33 -7.04 3.61
C GLY A 18 3.82 -6.87 3.75
N LEU A 19 3.38 -6.71 5.01
CA LEU A 19 1.96 -6.60 5.34
C LEU A 19 1.31 -5.35 4.73
N GLY A 20 1.99 -4.20 4.72
CA GLY A 20 1.44 -2.98 4.14
C GLY A 20 1.09 -3.16 2.66
N ARG A 21 1.94 -3.86 1.90
CA ARG A 21 1.67 -4.18 0.49
C ARG A 21 0.45 -5.08 0.33
N GLU A 22 0.37 -6.16 1.11
CA GLU A 22 -0.76 -7.08 1.03
C GLU A 22 -2.07 -6.42 1.46
N GLN A 23 -2.02 -5.54 2.46
CA GLN A 23 -3.17 -4.74 2.88
C GLN A 23 -3.64 -3.78 1.78
N ALA A 24 -2.72 -3.04 1.16
CA ALA A 24 -3.04 -2.12 0.05
C ALA A 24 -3.70 -2.88 -1.12
N LEU A 25 -3.13 -4.01 -1.52
CA LEU A 25 -3.68 -4.84 -2.60
C LEU A 25 -5.05 -5.42 -2.23
N LEU A 26 -5.23 -5.87 -0.99
CA LEU A 26 -6.49 -6.44 -0.52
C LEU A 26 -7.61 -5.40 -0.46
N LEU A 27 -7.30 -4.16 -0.05
CA LEU A 27 -8.23 -3.04 -0.06
C LEU A 27 -8.64 -2.68 -1.49
N GLY A 28 -7.69 -2.62 -2.42
CA GLY A 28 -7.96 -2.37 -3.84
C GLY A 28 -8.83 -3.46 -4.47
N ARG A 29 -8.53 -4.74 -4.20
CA ARG A 29 -9.36 -5.88 -4.64
C ARG A 29 -10.80 -5.83 -4.11
N ARG A 30 -11.03 -5.11 -3.01
CA ARG A 30 -12.35 -4.90 -2.41
C ARG A 30 -13.00 -3.57 -2.81
N GLY A 31 -12.48 -2.89 -3.82
CA GLY A 31 -13.09 -1.71 -4.43
C GLY A 31 -12.65 -0.36 -3.86
N ALA A 32 -11.72 -0.33 -2.91
CA ALA A 32 -11.17 0.93 -2.42
C ALA A 32 -10.29 1.59 -3.49
N ARG A 33 -10.31 2.93 -3.59
CA ARG A 33 -9.21 3.67 -4.19
C ARG A 33 -8.07 3.75 -3.18
N VAL A 34 -6.89 3.26 -3.52
CA VAL A 34 -5.78 3.14 -2.57
C VAL A 34 -4.68 4.14 -2.92
N MET A 35 -4.30 4.95 -1.94
CA MET A 35 -3.12 5.81 -1.99
C MET A 35 -2.02 5.18 -1.15
N VAL A 36 -0.83 5.03 -1.73
CA VAL A 36 0.35 4.49 -1.04
C VAL A 36 1.36 5.60 -0.83
N ASN A 37 1.89 5.69 0.39
CA ASN A 37 3.05 6.50 0.69
C ASN A 37 4.06 5.64 1.47
N ASP A 38 5.19 5.32 0.85
CA ASP A 38 6.27 4.57 1.48
C ASP A 38 7.61 5.22 1.15
N LEU A 39 8.54 5.15 2.11
CA LEU A 39 9.91 5.60 1.92
C LEU A 39 10.64 4.58 1.05
N GLY A 40 11.33 5.05 0.03
CA GLY A 40 12.06 4.19 -0.90
C GLY A 40 11.17 3.44 -1.91
N VAL A 41 10.03 4.03 -2.29
CA VAL A 41 9.20 3.56 -3.40
C VAL A 41 9.07 4.68 -4.42
N GLU A 42 9.36 4.37 -5.67
CA GLU A 42 9.24 5.31 -6.79
C GLU A 42 7.78 5.67 -7.07
N ILE A 43 7.54 6.78 -7.78
CA ILE A 43 6.18 7.24 -8.14
C ILE A 43 5.37 6.15 -8.87
N ASN A 44 6.04 5.27 -9.61
CA ASN A 44 5.42 4.15 -10.33
C ASN A 44 5.20 2.90 -9.45
N GLY A 45 5.47 2.96 -8.15
CA GLY A 45 5.36 1.84 -7.22
C GLY A 45 6.53 0.85 -7.27
N SER A 46 7.56 1.11 -8.06
CA SER A 46 8.77 0.28 -8.09
C SER A 46 9.66 0.55 -6.88
N ARG A 47 10.48 -0.44 -6.53
CA ARG A 47 11.24 -0.46 -5.28
C ARG A 47 12.54 0.33 -5.45
N SER A 48 12.80 1.30 -4.57
CA SER A 48 14.15 1.84 -4.39
C SER A 48 14.93 0.97 -3.40
N SER A 49 16.26 0.96 -3.50
CA SER A 49 17.13 0.10 -2.68
C SER A 49 17.21 0.49 -1.20
N GLU A 50 16.57 1.58 -0.79
CA GLU A 50 16.63 2.06 0.60
C GLU A 50 15.76 1.19 1.52
N GLN A 51 16.39 0.66 2.57
CA GLN A 51 15.73 -0.14 3.58
C GLN A 51 15.41 0.72 4.80
N PRO A 52 14.12 0.90 5.14
CA PRO A 52 13.73 1.38 6.46
C PRO A 52 14.34 0.48 7.54
N ALA A 53 15.00 1.09 8.53
CA ALA A 53 15.68 0.46 9.67
C ALA A 53 17.05 -0.21 9.40
N ALA A 54 17.77 0.22 8.35
CA ALA A 54 19.20 -0.08 8.27
C ALA A 54 20.00 0.84 9.22
N GLU A 55 20.27 0.33 10.42
CA GLU A 55 21.45 0.61 11.25
C GLU A 55 22.03 -0.73 11.70
#